data_AF-A0A2D8VE60-F1
#
_entry.id   AF-A0A2D8VE60-F1
#
_cell.length_a   1.000
_cell.length_b   1.000
_cell.length_c   1.000
_cell.angle_alpha   90.00
_cell.angle_beta   90.00
_cell.angle_gamma   90.00
#
_symmetry.space_group_name_H-M   'P 1'
#
loop_
_entity.id
_entity.type
_entity.pdbx_description
1 polymer ?
#
loop_
_entity_poly.entity_id
_entity_poly.type
_entity_poly.pdbx_seq_one_letter_code
_entity_poly.pdbx_strand_id
1 'polypeptide(L)'
;MKTITLLTFSLTFFASAKTDSEKPVHLFVLSGQSNMAGMDPETGFMTEAKQLFKDEKVVYIKVAKGGQPICRWLEEWQDIAKKNGLEENHIKRIHRGGKVEFYQPILDQYKGMLKEHPKFESVTFCWMQGERDANGGGQPAYKDSLKLLISKLRRDLNRPDMNIV
;
A
#
# COMPACT_ATOMS: atom_id res chain seq x y z
N MET A 1 37.31 55.03 44.19
CA MET A 1 36.28 54.26 43.46
C MET A 1 36.97 53.29 42.52
N LYS A 2 36.67 51.98 42.63
CA LYS A 2 36.60 50.97 41.54
C LYS A 2 36.50 49.58 42.17
N THR A 3 35.26 49.13 42.35
CA THR A 3 34.90 47.77 42.74
C THR A 3 35.04 46.86 41.52
N ILE A 4 35.84 45.79 41.63
CA ILE A 4 35.98 44.76 40.59
C ILE A 4 34.94 43.69 40.88
N THR A 5 33.91 43.61 40.04
CA THR A 5 32.85 42.59 40.13
C THR A 5 33.28 41.38 39.31
N LEU A 6 33.54 40.25 39.96
CA LEU A 6 33.87 38.98 39.33
C LEU A 6 32.56 38.32 38.84
N LEU A 7 32.39 38.22 37.53
CA LEU A 7 31.20 37.63 36.91
C LEU A 7 31.44 36.13 36.68
N THR A 8 30.85 35.28 37.52
CA THR A 8 30.93 33.82 37.39
C THR A 8 29.98 33.36 36.28
N PHE A 9 30.52 32.85 35.17
CA PHE A 9 29.75 32.31 34.05
C PHE A 9 29.43 30.83 34.32
N SER A 10 28.23 30.54 34.82
CA SER A 10 27.77 29.16 35.03
C SER A 10 27.43 28.52 33.68
N LEU A 11 28.28 27.60 33.21
CA LEU A 11 28.02 26.75 32.06
C LEU A 11 26.93 25.71 32.42
N THR A 12 25.70 25.93 31.97
CA THR A 12 24.64 24.91 32.05
C THR A 12 24.86 23.87 30.95
N PHE A 13 25.31 22.68 31.34
CA PHE A 13 25.32 21.51 30.47
C PHE A 13 23.85 21.07 30.22
N PHE A 14 23.31 21.39 29.06
CA PHE A 14 22.06 20.79 28.59
C PHE A 14 22.36 19.35 28.18
N ALA A 15 22.04 18.39 29.05
CA ALA A 15 21.99 16.98 28.68
C ALA A 15 20.85 16.80 27.67
N SER A 16 21.19 16.65 26.39
CA SER A 16 20.24 16.25 25.36
C SER A 16 19.84 14.80 25.67
N ALA A 17 18.61 14.61 26.17
CA ALA A 17 18.05 13.28 26.32
C ALA A 17 18.05 12.62 24.94
N LYS A 18 18.69 11.45 24.81
CA LYS A 18 18.50 10.57 23.66
C LYS A 18 17.01 10.24 23.60
N THR A 19 16.28 10.93 22.73
CA THR A 19 15.03 10.41 22.20
C THR A 19 15.38 9.09 21.54
N ASP A 20 14.89 7.98 22.08
CA ASP A 20 14.89 6.71 21.38
C ASP A 20 14.15 6.97 20.06
N SER A 21 14.89 7.03 18.95
CA SER A 21 14.27 7.33 17.67
C SER A 21 13.27 6.23 17.38
N GLU A 22 12.00 6.58 17.15
CA GLU A 22 11.00 5.58 16.78
C GLU A 22 11.54 4.72 15.63
N LYS A 23 11.46 3.40 15.82
CA LYS A 23 11.95 2.42 14.86
C LYS A 23 11.26 2.63 13.50
N PRO A 24 11.99 2.54 12.37
CA PRO A 24 11.40 2.57 11.04
C PRO A 24 10.22 1.60 10.92
N VAL A 25 9.15 2.04 10.24
CA VAL A 25 7.95 1.23 10.02
C VAL A 25 7.77 0.98 8.53
N HIS A 26 7.72 -0.29 8.14
CA HIS A 26 7.54 -0.75 6.77
C HIS A 26 6.13 -1.31 6.61
N LEU A 27 5.34 -0.70 5.72
CA LEU A 27 3.99 -1.14 5.42
C LEU A 27 3.93 -1.95 4.12
N PHE A 28 3.29 -3.12 4.19
CA PHE A 28 2.94 -3.93 3.02
C PHE A 28 1.44 -3.89 2.75
N VAL A 29 1.06 -3.49 1.55
CA VAL A 29 -0.32 -3.51 1.05
C VAL A 29 -0.50 -4.79 0.24
N LEU A 30 -1.16 -5.78 0.86
CA LEU A 30 -1.38 -7.10 0.28
C LEU A 30 -2.73 -7.13 -0.43
N SER A 31 -2.75 -7.13 -1.77
CA SER A 31 -3.99 -7.12 -2.54
C SER A 31 -4.01 -8.10 -3.71
N GLY A 32 -5.20 -8.56 -4.07
CA GLY A 32 -5.41 -9.44 -5.22
C GLY A 32 -6.57 -10.40 -5.05
N GLN A 33 -6.51 -11.54 -5.74
CA GLN A 33 -7.59 -12.54 -5.74
C GLN A 33 -7.30 -13.75 -4.86
N SER A 34 -7.67 -14.97 -5.30
CA SER A 34 -7.61 -16.22 -4.53
C SER A 34 -6.25 -16.50 -3.91
N ASN A 35 -5.15 -16.31 -4.63
CA ASN A 35 -3.82 -16.62 -4.11
C ASN A 35 -3.43 -15.67 -2.99
N MET A 36 -3.68 -14.36 -3.14
CA MET A 36 -3.50 -13.40 -2.04
C MET A 36 -4.46 -13.66 -0.88
N ALA A 37 -5.73 -13.94 -1.18
CA ALA A 37 -6.76 -14.15 -0.16
C ALA A 37 -6.45 -15.38 0.69
N GLY A 38 -6.02 -16.49 0.07
CA GLY A 38 -5.73 -17.75 0.72
C GLY A 38 -4.40 -17.79 1.49
N MET A 39 -3.42 -16.94 1.14
CA MET A 39 -2.17 -16.84 1.87
C MET A 39 -2.39 -16.24 3.26
N ASP A 40 -1.92 -16.90 4.32
CA ASP A 40 -1.86 -16.31 5.66
C ASP A 40 -0.53 -15.53 5.82
N PRO A 41 -0.56 -14.19 5.96
CA PRO A 41 0.66 -13.40 6.09
C PRO A 41 1.52 -13.81 7.29
N GLU A 42 0.93 -14.23 8.42
CA GLU A 42 1.71 -14.49 9.64
C GLU A 42 2.54 -15.76 9.55
N THR A 43 2.11 -16.75 8.76
CA THR A 43 2.81 -18.04 8.66
C THR A 43 3.99 -18.03 7.69
N GLY A 44 4.01 -17.10 6.72
CA GLY A 44 5.05 -17.04 5.69
C GLY A 44 5.61 -15.64 5.51
N PHE A 45 4.81 -14.74 4.93
CA PHE A 45 5.27 -13.40 4.53
C PHE A 45 5.88 -12.61 5.69
N MET A 46 5.17 -12.52 6.81
CA MET A 46 5.60 -11.74 7.98
C MET A 46 6.78 -12.38 8.70
N THR A 47 6.92 -13.72 8.65
CA THR A 47 8.10 -14.42 9.17
C THR A 47 9.35 -13.94 8.45
N GLU A 48 9.34 -14.00 7.12
CA GLU A 48 10.48 -13.59 6.29
C GLU A 48 10.72 -12.07 6.36
N ALA A 49 9.65 -11.27 6.37
CA ALA A 49 9.77 -9.82 6.48
C ALA A 49 10.39 -9.41 7.82
N LYS A 50 9.94 -9.96 8.95
CA LYS A 50 10.53 -9.67 10.26
C LYS A 50 12.00 -10.08 10.32
N GLN A 51 12.39 -11.17 9.66
CA GLN A 51 13.79 -11.58 9.58
C GLN A 51 14.63 -10.61 8.73
N LEU A 52 14.08 -10.14 7.60
CA LEU A 52 14.77 -9.20 6.71
C LEU A 52 14.95 -7.81 7.34
N PHE A 53 13.90 -7.29 7.98
CA PHE A 53 13.86 -5.96 8.60
C PHE A 53 14.37 -5.95 10.06
N LYS A 54 14.73 -7.11 10.61
CA LYS A 54 15.36 -7.28 11.93
C LYS A 54 14.58 -6.61 13.06
N ASP A 55 15.09 -5.51 13.59
CA ASP A 55 14.55 -4.78 14.71
C ASP A 55 13.60 -3.64 14.29
N GLU A 56 13.47 -3.36 12.99
CA GLU A 56 12.50 -2.43 12.43
C GLU A 56 11.09 -3.03 12.44
N LYS A 57 10.07 -2.17 12.44
CA LYS A 57 8.68 -2.60 12.53
C LYS A 57 8.14 -2.93 11.14
N VAL A 58 7.54 -4.10 10.99
CA VAL A 58 6.78 -4.47 9.78
C VAL A 58 5.30 -4.58 10.11
N VAL A 59 4.47 -3.93 9.30
CA VAL A 59 3.00 -4.00 9.37
C VAL A 59 2.42 -4.26 7.98
N TYR A 60 1.18 -4.74 7.93
CA TYR A 60 0.49 -4.94 6.65
C TYR A 60 -0.98 -4.58 6.74
N ILE A 61 -1.55 -4.29 5.57
CA ILE A 61 -2.99 -4.28 5.32
C ILE A 61 -3.28 -5.35 4.26
N LYS A 62 -4.43 -6.03 4.38
CA LYS A 62 -4.80 -7.09 3.45
C LYS A 62 -6.21 -6.86 2.90
N VAL A 63 -6.29 -6.65 1.58
CA VAL A 63 -7.54 -6.45 0.84
C VAL A 63 -7.55 -7.37 -0.37
N ALA A 64 -8.10 -8.56 -0.20
CA ALA A 64 -8.14 -9.57 -1.25
C ALA A 64 -9.40 -10.43 -1.16
N LYS A 65 -9.90 -10.89 -2.32
CA LYS A 65 -11.06 -11.78 -2.40
C LYS A 65 -10.95 -12.74 -3.57
N GLY A 66 -11.28 -14.00 -3.33
CA GLY A 66 -11.24 -15.05 -4.35
C GLY A 66 -12.04 -14.73 -5.62
N GLY A 67 -11.44 -15.05 -6.77
CA GLY A 67 -12.09 -15.07 -8.08
C GLY A 67 -12.50 -13.70 -8.62
N GLN A 68 -11.95 -12.60 -8.13
CA GLN A 68 -12.32 -11.25 -8.56
C GLN A 68 -11.47 -10.77 -9.75
N PRO A 69 -12.10 -10.23 -10.82
CA PRO A 69 -11.38 -9.57 -11.92
C PRO A 69 -10.91 -8.17 -11.49
N ILE A 70 -9.89 -7.64 -12.16
CA ILE A 70 -9.29 -6.33 -11.84
C ILE A 70 -10.29 -5.17 -11.92
N CYS A 71 -11.41 -5.34 -12.64
CA CYS A 71 -12.51 -4.37 -12.67
C CYS A 71 -13.17 -4.12 -11.31
N ARG A 72 -12.86 -4.92 -10.28
CA ARG A 72 -13.29 -4.68 -8.89
C ARG A 72 -12.39 -3.72 -8.12
N TRP A 73 -11.30 -3.26 -8.73
CA TRP A 73 -10.34 -2.29 -8.18
C TRP A 73 -10.35 -0.94 -8.92
N LEU A 74 -11.04 -0.80 -10.05
CA LEU A 74 -11.01 0.42 -10.87
C LEU A 74 -12.35 0.71 -11.55
N GLU A 75 -12.83 1.93 -11.38
CA GLU A 75 -14.08 2.40 -12.01
C GLU A 75 -13.86 2.57 -13.53
N GLU A 76 -12.66 2.99 -13.91
CA GLU A 76 -12.25 3.26 -15.30
C GLU A 76 -12.06 1.98 -16.14
N TRP A 77 -12.20 0.79 -15.54
CA TRP A 77 -11.94 -0.47 -16.24
C TRP A 77 -12.79 -0.65 -17.50
N GLN A 78 -14.07 -0.28 -17.47
CA GLN A 78 -14.95 -0.44 -18.63
C GLN A 78 -14.49 0.44 -19.82
N ASP A 79 -14.04 1.66 -19.54
CA ASP A 79 -13.54 2.58 -20.58
C ASP A 79 -12.21 2.09 -21.15
N ILE A 80 -11.32 1.59 -20.29
CA ILE A 80 -10.07 0.94 -20.71
C ILE A 80 -10.36 -0.28 -21.59
N ALA A 81 -11.32 -1.10 -21.19
CA ALA A 81 -11.73 -2.28 -21.94
C ALA A 81 -12.25 -1.91 -23.34
N LYS A 82 -13.14 -0.92 -23.44
CA LYS A 82 -13.65 -0.42 -24.73
C LYS A 82 -12.53 0.12 -25.61
N LYS A 83 -11.67 0.97 -25.05
CA LYS A 83 -10.52 1.55 -25.75
C LYS A 83 -9.58 0.47 -26.29
N ASN A 84 -9.41 -0.62 -25.56
CA ASN A 84 -8.53 -1.72 -25.93
C ASN A 84 -9.23 -2.81 -26.75
N GLY A 85 -10.42 -2.52 -27.31
CA GLY A 85 -11.10 -3.36 -28.29
C GLY A 85 -11.90 -4.53 -27.72
N LEU A 86 -12.27 -4.51 -26.43
CA LEU A 86 -13.26 -5.46 -25.92
C LEU A 86 -14.67 -5.09 -26.39
N GLU A 87 -15.35 -6.08 -26.98
CA GLU A 87 -16.76 -5.98 -27.34
C GLU A 87 -17.66 -5.77 -26.11
N GLU A 88 -18.73 -4.97 -26.28
CA GLU A 88 -19.66 -4.61 -25.21
C GLU A 88 -20.25 -5.83 -24.48
N ASN A 89 -20.54 -6.92 -25.20
CA ASN A 89 -21.05 -8.15 -24.61
C ASN A 89 -20.01 -8.86 -23.72
N HIS A 90 -18.72 -8.80 -24.08
CA HIS A 90 -17.64 -9.33 -23.23
C HIS A 90 -17.44 -8.47 -21.98
N ILE A 91 -17.48 -7.14 -22.12
CA ILE A 91 -17.41 -6.20 -21.00
C ILE A 91 -18.55 -6.48 -20.00
N LYS A 92 -19.79 -6.59 -20.48
CA LYS A 92 -20.95 -6.93 -19.64
C LYS A 92 -20.78 -8.26 -18.91
N ARG A 93 -20.28 -9.29 -19.60
CA ARG A 93 -20.03 -10.63 -19.02
C ARG A 93 -18.96 -10.62 -17.93
N ILE A 94 -17.89 -9.85 -18.09
CA ILE A 94 -16.80 -9.76 -17.12
C ILE A 94 -17.21 -8.87 -15.93
N HIS A 95 -17.71 -7.67 -16.23
CA HIS A 95 -18.08 -6.66 -15.24
C HIS A 95 -19.30 -7.08 -14.41
N ARG A 96 -20.27 -7.75 -15.04
CA ARG A 96 -21.53 -8.24 -14.44
C ARG A 96 -22.31 -7.17 -13.67
N GLY A 97 -22.17 -5.91 -14.07
CA GLY A 97 -22.77 -4.76 -13.38
C GLY A 97 -22.30 -4.59 -11.92
N GLY A 98 -21.23 -5.26 -11.50
CA GLY A 98 -20.73 -5.10 -10.13
C GLY A 98 -19.94 -3.81 -9.97
N LYS A 99 -19.71 -3.40 -8.73
CA LYS A 99 -19.03 -2.15 -8.38
C LYS A 99 -17.53 -2.36 -8.16
N VAL A 100 -16.79 -1.27 -8.00
CA VAL A 100 -15.47 -1.29 -7.38
C VAL A 100 -15.63 -1.55 -5.88
N GLU A 101 -14.97 -2.59 -5.41
CA GLU A 101 -15.13 -3.08 -4.03
C GLU A 101 -13.82 -3.00 -3.23
N PHE A 102 -12.66 -3.01 -3.91
CA PHE A 102 -11.37 -3.24 -3.24
C PHE A 102 -10.43 -2.03 -3.23
N TYR A 103 -10.70 -0.99 -4.01
CA TYR A 103 -9.86 0.21 -4.00
C TYR A 103 -10.03 1.01 -2.70
N GLN A 104 -11.26 1.38 -2.35
CA GLN A 104 -11.54 2.20 -1.17
C GLN A 104 -11.09 1.54 0.15
N PRO A 105 -11.29 0.23 0.39
CA PRO A 105 -10.78 -0.42 1.59
C PRO A 105 -9.26 -0.32 1.76
N ILE A 106 -8.48 -0.28 0.68
CA ILE A 106 -7.02 -0.06 0.76
C ILE A 106 -6.75 1.34 1.33
N LEU A 107 -7.43 2.37 0.79
CA LEU A 107 -7.26 3.74 1.26
C LEU A 107 -7.69 3.91 2.72
N ASP A 108 -8.82 3.31 3.09
CA ASP A 108 -9.38 3.41 4.45
C ASP A 108 -8.46 2.72 5.47
N GLN A 109 -7.98 1.52 5.15
CA GLN A 109 -7.04 0.80 6.03
C GLN A 109 -5.69 1.50 6.11
N TYR A 110 -5.18 2.06 5.01
CA TYR A 110 -3.96 2.88 5.03
C TYR A 110 -4.12 4.11 5.94
N LYS A 111 -5.24 4.83 5.83
CA LYS A 111 -5.57 5.96 6.70
C LYS A 111 -5.71 5.53 8.16
N GLY A 112 -6.23 4.33 8.43
CA GLY A 112 -6.26 3.72 9.75
C GLY A 112 -4.84 3.52 10.30
N MET A 113 -3.97 2.89 9.51
CA MET A 113 -2.57 2.63 9.88
C MET A 113 -1.79 3.91 10.15
N LEU A 114 -2.06 5.01 9.43
CA LEU A 114 -1.43 6.31 9.70
C LEU A 114 -1.75 6.90 11.08
N LYS A 115 -2.82 6.46 11.75
CA LYS A 115 -3.13 6.89 13.13
C LYS A 115 -2.24 6.20 14.16
N GLU A 116 -1.84 4.96 13.89
CA GLU A 116 -0.95 4.17 14.73
C GLU A 116 0.53 4.40 14.37
N HIS A 117 0.78 4.69 13.10
CA HIS A 117 2.10 4.88 12.49
C HIS A 117 2.10 6.15 11.64
N PRO A 118 2.34 7.33 12.25
CA PRO A 118 2.27 8.61 11.56
C PRO A 118 3.18 8.73 10.34
N LYS A 119 4.25 7.90 10.29
CA LYS A 119 5.19 7.83 9.17
C LYS A 119 5.56 6.37 8.88
N PHE A 120 5.56 6.04 7.59
CA PHE A 120 6.17 4.80 7.08
C PHE A 120 7.51 5.13 6.41
N GLU A 121 8.53 4.33 6.69
CA GLU A 121 9.80 4.38 5.97
C GLU A 121 9.57 3.91 4.52
N SER A 122 8.96 2.73 4.35
CA SER A 122 8.56 2.23 3.03
C SER A 122 7.10 1.81 2.98
N VAL A 123 6.50 1.96 1.80
CA VAL A 123 5.21 1.34 1.45
C VAL A 123 5.42 0.47 0.22
N THR A 124 4.99 -0.79 0.29
CA THR A 124 5.12 -1.77 -0.80
C THR A 124 3.76 -2.36 -1.14
N PHE A 125 3.33 -2.23 -2.39
CA PHE A 125 2.13 -2.88 -2.91
C PHE A 125 2.48 -4.25 -3.47
N CYS A 126 2.00 -5.30 -2.79
CA CYS A 126 2.15 -6.68 -3.24
C CYS A 126 0.85 -7.12 -3.93
N TRP A 127 0.94 -7.40 -5.23
CA TRP A 127 -0.19 -7.71 -6.09
C TRP A 127 -0.16 -9.16 -6.56
N MET A 128 -1.17 -9.95 -6.18
CA MET A 128 -1.33 -11.31 -6.69
C MET A 128 -2.74 -11.50 -7.26
N GLN A 129 -2.88 -11.14 -8.54
CA GLN A 129 -4.10 -11.31 -9.29
C GLN A 129 -3.81 -11.41 -10.78
N GLY A 130 -4.76 -11.96 -11.53
CA GLY A 130 -4.76 -11.92 -12.99
C GLY A 130 -5.44 -13.15 -13.59
N GLU A 131 -5.55 -14.23 -12.82
CA GLU A 131 -6.09 -15.50 -13.30
C GLU A 131 -7.56 -15.38 -13.67
N ARG A 132 -8.34 -14.54 -12.97
CA ARG A 132 -9.73 -14.29 -13.36
C ARG A 132 -9.82 -13.51 -14.66
N ASP A 133 -8.96 -12.53 -14.91
CA ASP A 133 -8.95 -11.78 -16.17
C ASP A 133 -8.44 -12.65 -17.33
N ALA A 134 -7.40 -13.46 -17.09
CA ALA A 134 -6.88 -14.41 -18.08
C ALA A 134 -7.92 -15.46 -18.49
N ASN A 135 -8.60 -16.09 -17.53
CA ASN A 135 -9.64 -17.09 -17.82
C ASN A 135 -10.99 -16.45 -18.20
N GLY A 136 -11.16 -15.16 -17.88
CA GLY A 136 -12.41 -14.43 -18.05
C GLY A 136 -12.50 -13.67 -19.37
N GLY A 137 -11.42 -13.49 -20.11
CA GLY A 137 -11.39 -12.69 -21.35
C GLY A 137 -11.05 -11.21 -21.11
N GLY A 138 -10.57 -10.84 -19.92
CA GLY A 138 -10.22 -9.45 -19.55
C GLY A 138 -8.81 -9.01 -19.94
N GLN A 139 -8.02 -9.88 -20.59
CA GLN A 139 -6.63 -9.64 -20.97
C GLN A 139 -6.40 -8.30 -21.69
N PRO A 140 -7.24 -7.88 -22.67
CA PRO A 140 -6.99 -6.64 -23.40
C PRO A 140 -7.00 -5.39 -22.51
N ALA A 141 -7.78 -5.39 -21.42
CA ALA A 141 -7.84 -4.27 -20.48
C ALA A 141 -6.76 -4.34 -19.38
N TYR A 142 -6.11 -5.50 -19.20
CA TYR A 142 -5.39 -5.83 -17.97
C TYR A 142 -4.19 -4.92 -17.70
N LYS A 143 -3.29 -4.77 -18.69
CA LYS A 143 -2.04 -4.01 -18.55
C LYS A 143 -2.29 -2.56 -18.18
N ASP A 144 -3.22 -1.90 -18.87
CA ASP A 144 -3.51 -0.49 -18.64
C ASP A 144 -4.31 -0.28 -17.35
N SER A 145 -5.18 -1.23 -17.01
CA SER A 145 -5.85 -1.25 -15.70
C SER A 145 -4.83 -1.37 -14.56
N LEU A 146 -3.90 -2.32 -14.61
CA LEU A 146 -2.89 -2.47 -13.55
C LEU A 146 -1.99 -1.24 -13.43
N LYS A 147 -1.57 -0.65 -14.55
CA LYS A 147 -0.81 0.61 -14.55
C LYS A 147 -1.59 1.75 -13.91
N LEU A 148 -2.88 1.90 -14.24
CA LEU A 148 -3.72 2.93 -13.65
C LEU A 148 -3.91 2.70 -12.15
N LEU A 149 -4.16 1.46 -11.73
CA LEU A 149 -4.30 1.09 -10.32
C LEU A 149 -3.05 1.50 -9.53
N ILE A 150 -1.87 1.13 -10.00
CA ILE A 150 -0.58 1.50 -9.40
C ILE A 150 -0.44 3.02 -9.30
N SER A 151 -0.70 3.73 -10.41
CA SER A 151 -0.60 5.19 -10.44
C SER A 151 -1.55 5.88 -9.47
N LYS A 152 -2.81 5.40 -9.39
CA LYS A 152 -3.82 5.95 -8.49
C LYS A 152 -3.46 5.68 -7.03
N LEU A 153 -3.00 4.47 -6.70
CA LEU A 153 -2.53 4.15 -5.36
C LEU A 153 -1.33 5.02 -4.95
N ARG A 154 -0.33 5.18 -5.82
CA ARG A 154 0.81 6.08 -5.54
C ARG A 154 0.35 7.51 -5.21
N ARG A 155 -0.60 8.03 -5.98
CA ARG A 155 -1.16 9.38 -5.80
C ARG A 155 -1.98 9.46 -4.50
N ASP A 156 -2.94 8.57 -4.32
CA ASP A 156 -3.96 8.68 -3.27
C ASP A 156 -3.43 8.25 -1.89
N LEU A 157 -2.38 7.41 -1.86
CA LEU A 157 -1.63 7.10 -0.63
C LEU A 157 -0.52 8.13 -0.34
N ASN A 158 -0.32 9.12 -1.24
CA ASN A 158 0.78 10.08 -1.21
C ASN A 158 2.16 9.42 -1.10
N ARG A 159 2.38 8.36 -1.86
CA ARG A 159 3.63 7.58 -1.95
C ARG A 159 4.05 7.43 -3.40
N PRO A 160 4.59 8.49 -4.05
CA PRO A 160 5.12 8.37 -5.40
C PRO A 160 6.26 7.33 -5.51
N ASP A 161 6.92 7.05 -4.38
CA ASP A 161 7.98 6.08 -4.17
C ASP A 161 7.48 4.67 -3.80
N MET A 162 6.16 4.42 -3.79
CA MET A 162 5.62 3.10 -3.43
C MET A 162 6.19 2.00 -4.33
N ASN A 163 6.79 0.99 -3.69
CA ASN A 163 7.33 -0.19 -4.36
C ASN A 163 6.19 -1.09 -4.83
N ILE A 164 6.41 -1.83 -5.92
CA ILE A 164 5.43 -2.77 -6.47
C ILE A 164 6.10 -4.15 -6.58
N VAL A 165 5.40 -5.19 -6.12
CA VAL A 165 5.80 -6.61 -6.22
C VAL A 165 4.65 -7.42 -6.79
#